data_AF-A0A7Y1YQY1-F1
#
_entry.id   AF-A0A7Y1YQY1-F1
#
_cell.length_a   1.000
_cell.length_b   1.000
_cell.length_c   1.000
_cell.angle_alpha   90.00
_cell.angle_beta   90.00
_cell.angle_gamma   90.00
#
_symmetry.space_group_name_H-M   'P 1'
#
loop_
_entity.id
_entity.type
_entity.pdbx_description
1 polymer ?
#
loop_
_entity_poly.entity_id
_entity_poly.type
_entity_poly.pdbx_seq_one_letter_code
_entity_poly.pdbx_strand_id
1 'polypeptide(L)' 'MKYILDFEQIDLSSIDKVGGKNASLGELIRHLKPLGIGIPGGFATTASAYWDFLDKNKIKEKLHA' A
#
# COMPACT_ATOMS: atom_id res chain seq x y z
N MET A 1 -5.06 -10.32 -8.41
CA MET A 1 -4.78 -8.98 -7.83
C MET A 1 -3.27 -8.80 -7.69
N LYS A 2 -2.76 -7.56 -7.80
CA LYS A 2 -1.32 -7.25 -7.63
C LYS A 2 -1.02 -7.10 -6.14
N TYR A 3 -0.05 -7.84 -5.60
CA TYR A 3 0.28 -7.78 -4.16
C TYR A 3 1.04 -6.52 -3.74
N ILE A 4 1.72 -5.88 -4.69
CA ILE A 4 2.49 -4.65 -4.49
C ILE A 4 1.98 -3.55 -5.42
N LEU A 5 2.03 -2.31 -4.96
CA LEU A 5 1.83 -1.12 -5.77
C LEU A 5 3.00 -0.18 -5.56
N ASP A 6 3.63 0.25 -6.66
CA ASP A 6 4.68 1.27 -6.61
C ASP A 6 4.07 2.58 -6.14
N PHE A 7 4.78 3.37 -5.31
CA PHE A 7 4.22 4.62 -4.80
C PHE A 7 3.82 5.62 -5.88
N GLU A 8 4.46 5.56 -7.05
CA GLU A 8 4.10 6.38 -8.23
C GLU A 8 2.74 6.02 -8.84
N GLN A 9 2.20 4.83 -8.51
CA GLN A 9 0.90 4.32 -8.95
C GLN A 9 -0.20 4.47 -7.88
N ILE A 10 0.14 5.04 -6.72
CA ILE A 10 -0.76 5.18 -5.57
C ILE A 10 -1.30 6.61 -5.50
N ASP A 11 -2.61 6.71 -5.30
CA ASP A 11 -3.35 7.94 -5.09
C ASP A 11 -4.42 7.76 -3.98
N LEU A 12 -5.22 8.79 -3.71
CA LEU A 12 -6.31 8.69 -2.73
C LEU A 12 -7.37 7.62 -3.07
N SER A 13 -7.53 7.26 -4.35
CA SER A 13 -8.45 6.17 -4.74
C SER A 13 -7.93 4.78 -4.32
N SER A 14 -6.65 4.70 -3.95
CA SER A 14 -6.00 3.46 -3.56
C SER A 14 -6.13 3.13 -2.07
N ILE A 15 -6.84 3.95 -1.27
CA ILE A 15 -7.00 3.76 0.19
C ILE A 15 -7.47 2.34 0.54
N ASP A 16 -8.47 1.81 -0.15
CA ASP A 16 -9.01 0.46 0.11
C ASP A 16 -7.98 -0.65 -0.15
N LYS A 17 -6.97 -0.36 -0.98
CA LYS A 17 -5.93 -1.32 -1.35
C LYS A 17 -4.71 -1.22 -0.45
N VAL A 18 -4.28 -0.02 -0.04
CA VAL A 18 -2.98 0.18 0.63
C VAL A 18 -3.08 0.91 1.97
N GLY A 19 -4.27 1.35 2.37
CA GLY A 19 -4.52 2.15 3.56
C GLY A 19 -4.17 3.64 3.39
N GLY A 20 -4.69 4.46 4.31
CA GLY A 20 -4.60 5.92 4.23
C GLY A 20 -3.18 6.47 4.22
N LYS A 21 -2.26 5.87 4.99
CA LYS A 21 -0.86 6.35 5.06
C LYS A 21 -0.13 6.20 3.72
N ASN A 22 -0.27 5.04 3.08
CA ASN A 22 0.36 4.79 1.79
C ASN A 22 -0.28 5.62 0.68
N ALA A 23 -1.60 5.80 0.72
CA ALA A 23 -2.32 6.70 -0.19
C ALA A 23 -1.83 8.16 -0.08
N SER A 24 -1.70 8.68 1.15
CA SER A 24 -1.15 10.02 1.39
C SER A 24 0.31 10.16 0.94
N LEU A 25 1.14 9.12 1.12
CA LEU A 25 2.53 9.15 0.64
C LEU A 25 2.60 9.17 -0.90
N GLY A 26 1.76 8.38 -1.57
CA GLY A 26 1.62 8.43 -3.04
C GLY A 26 1.22 9.81 -3.54
N GLU A 27 0.25 10.46 -2.89
CA GLU A 27 -0.13 11.85 -3.20
C GLU A 27 1.03 12.83 -3.02
N LEU A 28 1.80 12.71 -1.93
CA LEU A 28 2.97 13.56 -1.68
C LEU A 28 4.01 13.37 -2.78
N ILE A 29 4.32 12.13 -3.16
CA ILE A 29 5.27 11.85 -4.25
C ILE A 29 4.79 12.46 -5.56
N ARG A 30 3.50 12.30 -5.89
CA ARG A 30 2.92 12.80 -7.14
C ARG A 30 2.94 14.33 -7.23
N HIS A 31 2.73 15.03 -6.11
CA HIS A 31 2.69 16.50 -6.08
C HIS A 31 4.07 17.15 -5.88
N LEU A 32 4.95 16.54 -5.09
CA LEU A 32 6.22 17.15 -4.68
C LEU A 32 7.38 16.78 -5.60
N LYS A 33 7.36 15.61 -6.24
CA LYS A 33 8.39 15.20 -7.21
C LYS A 33 8.50 16.18 -8.41
N PRO A 34 7.40 16.68 -9.01
CA PRO A 34 7.48 17.71 -10.06
C PRO A 34 8.07 19.05 -9.58
N LEU A 35 8.03 19.32 -8.27
CA LEU A 35 8.62 20.53 -7.66
C LEU A 35 10.10 20.36 -7.32
N GLY A 36 10.72 19.22 -7.68
CA GLY A 36 12.12 18.92 -7.38
C GLY A 36 12.37 18.47 -5.94
N ILE A 37 11.32 18.22 -5.16
CA ILE A 37 11.46 17.73 -3.79
C ILE A 37 11.69 16.22 -3.82
N GLY A 38 12.86 15.79 -3.35
CA GLY A 38 13.27 14.39 -3.33
C GLY A 38 12.59 13.61 -2.21
N ILE A 39 11.55 12.85 -2.56
CA ILE A 39 10.92 11.86 -1.68
C ILE A 39 11.45 10.47 -2.07
N PRO A 40 11.89 9.64 -1.11
CA PRO A 40 12.31 8.28 -1.40
C PRO A 40 11.20 7.48 -2.10
N GLY A 41 11.56 6.82 -3.20
CA GLY A 41 10.66 5.88 -3.88
C GLY A 41 10.43 4.60 -3.07
N GLY A 42 9.60 3.70 -3.60
CA GLY A 42 9.29 2.43 -2.96
C GLY A 42 7.94 1.88 -3.40
N PHE A 43 7.42 0.96 -2.61
CA PHE A 43 6.15 0.28 -2.88
C PHE A 43 5.40 0.02 -1.57
N ALA A 44 4.09 -0.15 -1.68
CA ALA A 44 3.23 -0.65 -0.61
C ALA A 44 2.76 -2.06 -0.92
N THR A 45 2.68 -2.91 0.10
CA THR A 45 1.88 -4.13 0.01
C THR A 45 0.39 -3.78 0.08
N THR A 46 -0.43 -4.59 -0.57
CA THR A 46 -1.88 -4.42 -0.56
C THR A 46 -2.53 -5.14 0.63
N ALA A 47 -3.71 -4.68 1.04
CA ALA A 47 -4.56 -5.37 2.00
C ALA A 47 -4.85 -6.81 1.56
N SER A 48 -5.04 -7.05 0.25
CA SER A 48 -5.18 -8.43 -0.27
C SER A 48 -3.95 -9.29 -0.01
N ALA A 49 -2.73 -8.74 -0.13
CA ALA A 49 -1.52 -9.50 0.15
C ALA A 49 -1.42 -9.89 1.64
N TYR A 50 -1.83 -8.98 2.53
CA TYR A 50 -1.89 -9.24 3.98
C TYR A 50 -2.89 -10.35 4.33
N TRP A 51 -4.12 -10.26 3.80
CA TRP A 51 -5.15 -11.28 4.07
C TRP A 51 -4.78 -12.64 3.49
N ASP A 52 -4.26 -12.69 2.27
CA ASP A 52 -3.78 -13.94 1.66
C ASP A 52 -2.63 -14.57 2.46
N PHE A 53 -1.75 -13.75 3.04
CA PHE A 53 -0.68 -14.23 3.92
C PHE A 53 -1.26 -14.88 5.18
N LEU A 54 -2.24 -14.25 5.83
CA LEU A 54 -2.86 -14.81 7.03
C LEU A 54 -3.62 -16.11 6.74
N ASP A 55 -4.36 -16.16 5.63
CA ASP A 55 -5.14 -17.33 5.20
C ASP A 55 -4.22 -18.51 4.87
N LYS A 56 -3.18 -18.30 4.06
CA LYS A 56 -2.24 -19.36 3.65
C LYS A 56 -1.47 -19.97 4.81
N ASN A 57 -1.25 -19.21 5.87
CA ASN A 57 -0.49 -19.65 7.05
C ASN A 57 -1.39 -20.13 8.19
N LYS A 58 -2.72 -20.20 7.99
CA LYS A 58 -3.70 -20.56 9.04
C LYS A 58 -3.56 -19.68 10.29
N ILE A 59 -3.13 -18.44 10.13
CA ILE A 59 -2.96 -17.48 11.23
C ILE A 59 -4.30 -16.84 11.56
N LYS A 60 -5.14 -16.61 10.55
CA LYS A 60 -6.45 -15.97 10.72
C LYS A 60 -7.36 -16.74 11.68
N GLU A 61 -7.37 -18.08 11.58
CA GLU A 61 -8.10 -18.95 12.51
C GLU A 61 -7.65 -18.76 13.96
N LYS A 62 -6.33 -18.65 14.20
CA LYS A 62 -5.76 -18.44 15.53
C LYS A 62 -6.02 -17.04 16.09
N LEU A 63 -6.23 -16.05 15.23
CA LEU A 63 -6.53 -14.66 15.61
C LEU A 63 -7.98 -14.47 16.07
N HIS A 64 -8.89 -15.34 15.63
CA HIS A 64 -10.32 -15.26 15.92
C HIS A 64 -10.82 -16.31 16.93
N ALA A 65 -9.91 -17.14 17.46
CA ALA A 65 -10.18 -18.09 18.54
C ALA A 65 -10.00 -17.41 19.91
#